data_AF-A0A940RNR6-F1
#
_entry.id   AF-A0A940RNR6-F1
#
_cell.length_a   1.000
_cell.length_b   1.000
_cell.length_c   1.000
_cell.angle_alpha   90.00
_cell.angle_beta   90.00
_cell.angle_gamma   90.00
#
_symmetry.space_group_name_H-M   'P 1'
#
loop_
_entity.id
_entity.type
_entity.pdbx_description
1 polymer ?
#
loop_
_entity_poly.entity_id
_entity_poly.type
_entity_poly.pdbx_seq_one_letter_code
_entity_poly.pdbx_strand_id
1 'polypeptide(L)' 'MSHRQPGLDGRHRNADGTISRKHGNTQVSTQRETYGDGFAEGARGDMKLSTLLKREGAESLSELLKDD' A
#
# COMPACT_ATOMS: atom_id res chain seq x y z
N MET A 1 24.37 30.81 -20.92
CA MET A 1 24.35 29.98 -19.69
C MET A 1 23.28 30.52 -18.73
N SER A 2 22.12 29.88 -18.68
CA SER A 2 21.14 30.02 -17.59
C SER A 2 20.01 29.01 -17.82
N HIS A 3 20.19 27.78 -17.34
CA HIS A 3 19.08 26.84 -17.19
C HIS A 3 18.47 27.06 -15.81
N ARG A 4 17.45 27.92 -15.75
CA ARG A 4 16.70 28.22 -14.54
C ARG A 4 15.50 27.27 -14.45
N GLN A 5 15.55 26.44 -13.41
CA GLN A 5 14.45 25.81 -12.67
C GLN A 5 13.89 24.50 -13.27
N PRO A 6 14.24 23.33 -12.70
CA PRO A 6 13.40 22.14 -12.83
C PRO A 6 12.11 22.41 -12.06
N GLY A 7 11.01 22.60 -12.80
CA GLY A 7 9.69 22.80 -12.23
C GLY A 7 9.33 21.64 -11.29
N LEU A 8 9.05 22.00 -10.05
CA LEU A 8 7.95 21.59 -9.17
C LEU A 8 7.05 20.41 -9.58
N ASP A 9 7.60 19.29 -10.05
CA ASP A 9 6.96 18.00 -9.97
C ASP A 9 7.84 17.07 -9.13
N GLY A 10 8.07 17.49 -7.90
CA GLY A 10 8.58 16.65 -6.81
C GLY A 10 7.57 15.58 -6.40
N ARG A 11 6.77 15.04 -7.35
CA ARG A 11 6.13 13.74 -7.21
C ARG A 11 7.23 12.71 -7.37
N HIS A 12 8.06 12.62 -6.33
CA HIS A 12 8.91 11.49 -6.08
C HIS A 12 7.97 10.31 -5.79
N ARG A 13 7.35 9.76 -6.84
CA ARG A 13 6.84 8.40 -6.82
C ARG A 13 8.07 7.57 -6.50
N ASN A 14 8.20 7.19 -5.23
CA ASN A 14 9.22 6.28 -4.79
C ASN A 14 9.18 5.10 -5.76
N ALA A 15 10.21 4.98 -6.59
CA ALA A 15 10.35 4.02 -7.67
C ALA A 15 10.52 2.58 -7.17
N ASP A 16 10.17 2.32 -5.91
CA ASP A 16 10.57 1.13 -5.20
C ASP A 16 9.40 0.24 -4.79
N GLY A 17 8.14 0.71 -4.79
CA GLY A 17 6.95 -0.14 -4.49
C GLY A 17 6.95 -0.85 -3.11
N THR A 18 8.06 -0.79 -2.36
CA THR A 18 8.40 -1.49 -1.13
C THR A 18 7.90 -0.73 0.09
N ILE A 19 7.88 0.61 0.04
CA ILE A 19 7.37 1.44 1.14
C ILE A 19 5.84 1.33 1.26
N SER A 20 5.13 1.17 0.14
CA SER A 20 3.67 1.04 0.14
C SER A 20 3.19 -0.29 0.75
N ARG A 21 3.95 -1.37 0.59
CA ARG A 21 3.56 -2.71 1.07
C ARG A 21 3.50 -2.83 2.60
N LYS A 22 4.26 -2.01 3.34
CA LYS A 22 4.41 -2.14 4.80
C LYS A 22 3.78 -1.02 5.62
N HIS A 23 3.32 0.07 5.00
CA HIS A 23 2.74 1.16 5.77
C HIS A 23 1.27 0.86 6.11
N GLY A 24 0.93 0.76 7.39
CA GLY A 24 -0.44 0.49 7.84
C GLY A 24 -1.51 1.48 7.37
N ASN A 25 -1.14 2.62 6.76
CA ASN A 25 -2.08 3.56 6.11
C ASN A 25 -2.41 3.20 4.65
N THR A 26 -1.79 2.20 4.04
CA THR A 26 -2.14 1.75 2.69
C THR A 26 -3.58 1.26 2.69
N GLN A 27 -4.36 1.63 1.67
CA GLN A 27 -5.74 1.20 1.55
C GLN A 27 -5.83 -0.24 1.05
N VAL A 28 -6.89 -0.96 1.44
CA VAL A 28 -7.18 -2.31 0.95
C VAL A 28 -7.35 -2.32 -0.57
N SER A 29 -7.93 -1.27 -1.15
CA SER A 29 -8.05 -1.09 -2.60
C SER A 29 -6.70 -1.17 -3.31
N THR A 30 -5.69 -0.45 -2.82
CA THR A 30 -4.32 -0.50 -3.37
C THR A 30 -3.69 -1.88 -3.22
N GLN A 31 -4.00 -2.60 -2.15
CA GLN A 31 -3.51 -3.98 -2.00
C GLN A 31 -4.21 -4.94 -2.95
N ARG A 32 -5.49 -4.74 -3.28
CA ARG A 32 -6.18 -5.52 -4.31
C ARG A 32 -5.58 -5.32 -5.70
N GLU A 33 -5.08 -4.13 -6.01
CA GLU A 33 -4.36 -3.91 -7.28
C GLU A 33 -3.10 -4.79 -7.40
N THR A 34 -2.49 -5.17 -6.27
CA THR A 34 -1.26 -5.98 -6.23
C THR A 34 -1.54 -7.47 -6.02
N TYR A 35 -2.45 -7.81 -5.11
CA TYR A 35 -2.75 -9.18 -4.65
C TYR A 35 -4.04 -9.77 -5.27
N GLY A 36 -4.79 -8.97 -6.02
CA GLY A 36 -6.05 -9.35 -6.67
C GLY A 36 -7.30 -8.89 -5.89
N ASP A 37 -8.43 -8.82 -6.59
CA ASP A 37 -9.72 -8.39 -6.01
C ASP A 37 -10.22 -9.28 -4.86
N GLY A 38 -9.77 -10.54 -4.81
CA GLY A 38 -10.04 -11.46 -3.70
C GLY A 38 -9.27 -11.12 -2.41
N PHE A 39 -8.34 -10.16 -2.45
CA PHE A 39 -7.64 -9.71 -1.24
C PHE A 39 -8.61 -9.03 -0.28
N ALA A 40 -8.74 -9.61 0.92
CA ALA A 40 -9.65 -9.16 1.97
C ALA A 40 -11.09 -9.03 1.47
N GLU A 41 -11.62 -10.11 0.89
CA GLU A 41 -13.01 -10.20 0.44
C GLU A 41 -13.96 -9.93 1.62
N GLY A 42 -14.70 -8.82 1.58
CA GLY A 42 -15.52 -8.35 2.71
C GLY A 42 -14.93 -7.19 3.53
N ALA A 43 -13.72 -6.74 3.23
CA ALA A 43 -13.21 -5.45 3.68
C ALA A 43 -13.57 -4.35 2.70
N ARG A 44 -13.77 -3.13 3.21
CA ARG A 44 -14.01 -1.96 2.34
C ARG A 44 -12.70 -1.54 1.69
N GLY A 45 -12.73 -1.16 0.41
CA GLY A 45 -11.53 -0.74 -0.32
C GLY A 45 -10.83 0.47 0.31
N ASP A 46 -11.59 1.41 0.88
CA ASP A 46 -11.08 2.58 1.60
C ASP A 46 -10.54 2.28 3.01
N MET A 47 -10.70 1.05 3.50
CA MET A 47 -10.17 0.62 4.79
C MET A 47 -8.64 0.64 4.77
N LYS A 48 -8.04 1.04 5.88
CA LYS A 48 -6.59 0.96 6.07
C LYS A 48 -6.16 -0.48 6.30
N LEU A 49 -5.01 -0.85 5.75
CA LEU A 49 -4.38 -2.16 5.97
C LEU A 49 -4.17 -2.42 7.47
N SER A 50 -3.76 -1.42 8.25
CA SER A 50 -3.64 -1.59 9.71
C SER A 50 -4.95 -1.97 10.40
N THR A 51 -6.08 -1.42 9.95
CA THR A 51 -7.40 -1.78 10.47
C THR A 51 -7.78 -3.20 10.07
N LEU A 52 -7.49 -3.58 8.82
CA LEU A 52 -7.69 -4.93 8.34
C LEU A 52 -6.85 -5.94 9.14
N LEU A 53 -5.55 -5.69 9.28
CA LEU A 53 -4.62 -6.51 10.05
C LEU A 53 -5.11 -6.72 11.49
N LYS A 54 -5.52 -5.64 12.17
CA LYS A 54 -6.12 -5.74 13.52
C LYS A 54 -7.41 -6.55 13.57
N ARG A 55 -8.25 -6.46 12.53
CA ARG A 55 -9.52 -7.20 12.45
C ARG A 55 -9.29 -8.69 12.22
N GLU A 56 -8.34 -9.03 11.36
CA GLU A 56 -7.97 -10.41 11.03
C GLU A 56 -7.02 -11.03 12.07
N GLY A 57 -6.50 -10.21 13.01
CA GLY A 57 -5.56 -10.66 14.03
C GLY A 57 -4.14 -10.88 13.51
N ALA A 58 -3.79 -10.32 12.36
CA ALA A 58 -2.47 -10.42 11.76
C ALA A 58 -1.58 -9.24 12.15
N GLU A 59 -0.30 -9.48 12.41
CA GLU A 59 0.66 -8.41 12.74
C GLU A 59 1.28 -7.75 11.49
N SER A 60 1.26 -8.45 10.35
CA SER A 60 1.87 -8.01 9.10
C SER A 60 1.15 -8.52 7.87
N LEU A 61 1.39 -7.86 6.74
CA LEU A 61 0.80 -8.25 5.45
C LEU A 61 1.23 -9.66 5.01
N SER A 62 2.49 -10.04 5.23
CA SER A 62 2.97 -11.41 4.95
C SER A 62 2.24 -12.46 5.79
N GLU A 63 1.98 -12.17 7.06
CA GLU A 63 1.23 -13.05 7.96
C GLU A 63 -0.23 -13.21 7.52
N LEU A 64 -0.86 -12.12 7.08
CA LEU A 64 -2.19 -12.15 6.49
C LEU A 64 -2.24 -13.02 5.22
N LEU A 65 -1.18 -12.99 4.41
CA LEU A 65 -1.09 -13.76 3.17
C LEU A 65 -0.67 -15.23 3.38
N LYS A 66 -0.19 -15.60 4.58
CA LYS A 66 0.38 -16.93 4.86
C LYS A 66 1.46 -17.34 3.85
N ASP A 67 2.16 -16.35 3.32
CA ASP A 67 3.32 -16.53 2.44
C ASP A 67 4.54 -16.69 3.37
N ASP A 68 5.06 -17.92 3.49
CA ASP A 68 6.23 -18.30 4.30
C ASP A 68 7.55 -18.01 3.55
#